data_AF-A0A7W0Q6S1-F1
#
_entry.id   AF-A0A7W0Q6S1-F1
#
_cell.length_a   1.000
_cell.length_b   1.000
_cell.length_c   1.000
_cell.angle_alpha   90.00
_cell.angle_beta   90.00
_cell.angle_gamma   90.00
#
_symmetry.space_group_name_H-M   'P 1'
#
loop_
_entity.id
_entity.type
_entity.pdbx_description
1 polymer ?
#
loop_
_entity_poly.entity_id
_entity_poly.type
_entity_poly.pdbx_seq_one_letter_code
_entity_poly.pdbx_strand_id
1 'polypeptide(L)'
;MPSPGKPWITANQVTLARLIPMPLLSWLLYKGADEGFAGNPYMWSALIAGTLIGCTDWVDGMLARKYGPTVLGGLLDPIADKVFIAFAYVPFADDKVALIPAWACALMFVREFFITALRSAYEQRGLALKTSYLAKVKTWTQMQGIGVVLLFPLVQNPDNLTWLLGTLTVLPLLVMAYFAVVKKKFWRGALVMSGSVAPILALHLHGDVELSLNWIMLAVVAITWISGLDYIIVGWPQLRARGDFNRADAVRLIGAITMPCLLFGVLVETPAPAWPVFAILAFELACGGLDNLMSHHKKATKSLAWGSRVLGISALLGAALLLPDYSAHFSIAAVIVSVVGVAAEFWRGRDYFLDKRIRDKALREAAAVDPRDHHLQ
;
A
#
# COMPACT_ATOMS: atom_id res chain seq x y z
N MET A 1 -28.44 -3.72 23.10
CA MET A 1 -27.23 -3.74 23.94
C MET A 1 -26.86 -2.31 24.28
N PRO A 2 -26.58 -1.97 25.54
CA PRO A 2 -26.10 -0.63 25.87
C PRO A 2 -24.78 -0.39 25.14
N SER A 3 -24.64 0.78 24.50
CA SER A 3 -23.39 1.23 23.88
C SER A 3 -22.27 1.04 24.90
N PRO A 4 -21.21 0.24 24.62
CA PRO A 4 -20.06 0.21 25.50
C PRO A 4 -19.58 1.66 25.69
N GLY A 5 -19.24 2.02 26.93
CA GLY A 5 -18.74 3.36 27.25
C GLY A 5 -17.61 3.76 26.30
N LYS A 6 -17.57 5.05 25.94
CA LYS A 6 -16.59 5.59 24.97
C LYS A 6 -15.19 5.15 25.38
N PRO A 7 -14.44 4.41 24.53
CA PRO A 7 -13.11 3.94 24.89
C PRO A 7 -12.15 5.11 25.07
N TRP A 8 -11.17 4.96 25.95
CA TRP A 8 -10.16 5.99 26.23
C TRP A 8 -9.25 6.25 25.02
N ILE A 9 -9.06 5.22 24.18
CA ILE A 9 -8.35 5.28 22.90
C ILE A 9 -9.33 4.84 21.81
N THR A 10 -9.48 5.65 20.77
CA THR A 10 -10.32 5.34 19.60
C THR A 10 -9.47 4.72 18.49
N ALA A 11 -10.09 3.94 17.60
CA ALA A 11 -9.40 3.34 16.45
C ALA A 11 -8.62 4.39 15.65
N ASN A 12 -9.21 5.57 15.44
CA ASN A 12 -8.57 6.68 14.71
C ASN A 12 -7.29 7.19 15.37
N GLN A 13 -7.24 7.23 16.71
CA GLN A 13 -6.05 7.65 17.42
C GLN A 13 -4.92 6.63 17.23
N VAL A 14 -5.25 5.34 17.16
CA VAL A 14 -4.28 4.28 16.88
C VAL A 14 -3.76 4.39 15.44
N THR A 15 -4.65 4.55 14.45
CA THR A 15 -4.26 4.73 13.04
C THR A 15 -3.40 5.99 12.83
N LEU A 16 -3.75 7.11 13.47
CA LEU A 16 -2.94 8.34 13.43
C LEU A 16 -1.60 8.17 14.15
N ALA A 17 -1.59 7.52 15.31
CA ALA A 17 -0.36 7.21 16.02
C ALA A 17 0.55 6.27 15.22
N ARG A 18 0.00 5.38 14.38
CA ARG A 18 0.75 4.48 13.48
C ARG A 18 1.53 5.24 12.40
N LEU A 19 1.00 6.35 11.90
CA LEU A 19 1.66 7.14 10.84
C LEU A 19 2.93 7.84 11.31
N ILE A 20 2.96 8.29 12.58
CA ILE A 20 4.08 9.04 13.18
C ILE A 20 5.42 8.26 13.15
N PRO A 21 5.50 6.96 13.50
CA PRO A 21 6.73 6.20 13.48
C PRO A 21 7.15 5.69 12.09
N MET A 22 6.36 5.85 11.02
CA MET A 22 6.75 5.35 9.69
C MET A 22 8.02 6.03 9.13
N PRO A 23 8.20 7.37 9.23
CA PRO A 23 9.46 8.01 8.88
C PRO A 23 10.65 7.52 9.71
N LEU A 24 10.43 7.19 10.99
CA LEU A 24 11.46 6.59 11.84
C LEU A 24 11.92 5.24 11.29
N LEU A 25 11.00 4.41 10.79
CA LEU A 25 11.36 3.14 10.14
C LEU A 25 12.33 3.36 8.97
N SER A 26 12.00 4.24 8.02
CA SER A 26 12.90 4.50 6.88
C SER A 26 14.23 5.10 7.33
N TRP A 27 14.21 6.00 8.32
CA TRP A 27 15.45 6.56 8.88
C TRP A 27 16.34 5.48 9.49
N LEU A 28 15.79 4.53 10.25
CA LEU A 28 16.53 3.40 10.81
C LEU A 28 17.14 2.52 9.70
N LEU A 29 16.45 2.34 8.57
CA LEU A 29 16.95 1.56 7.44
C LEU A 29 18.12 2.24 6.74
N TYR A 30 18.02 3.54 6.43
CA TYR A 30 19.14 4.28 5.84
C TYR A 30 20.33 4.34 6.79
N LYS A 31 20.08 4.62 8.08
CA LYS A 31 21.14 4.67 9.08
C LYS A 31 21.81 3.30 9.28
N GLY A 32 21.02 2.23 9.21
CA GLY A 32 21.48 0.86 9.25
C GLY A 32 22.36 0.49 8.05
N ALA A 33 22.03 1.00 6.86
CA ALA A 33 22.86 0.81 5.68
C ALA A 33 24.19 1.60 5.76
N ASP A 34 24.15 2.85 6.22
CA ASP A 34 25.35 3.70 6.37
C ASP A 34 26.40 3.11 7.33
N GLU A 35 25.94 2.48 8.42
CA GLU A 35 26.82 1.89 9.44
C GLU A 35 27.18 0.42 9.16
N GLY A 36 26.70 -0.13 8.04
CA GLY A 36 26.86 -1.53 7.66
C GLY A 36 25.85 -2.46 8.33
N PHE A 37 25.44 -3.51 7.62
CA PHE A 37 24.34 -4.37 8.05
C PHE A 37 24.65 -5.31 9.23
N ALA A 38 25.92 -5.69 9.41
CA ALA A 38 26.36 -6.72 10.35
C ALA A 38 26.29 -6.24 11.81
N GLY A 39 25.49 -6.91 12.66
CA GLY A 39 25.47 -6.61 14.11
C GLY A 39 24.94 -5.21 14.45
N ASN A 40 24.30 -4.55 13.48
CA ASN A 40 23.90 -3.16 13.60
C ASN A 40 22.60 -3.01 14.40
N PRO A 41 22.60 -2.26 15.52
CA PRO A 41 21.40 -2.06 16.33
C PRO A 41 20.27 -1.34 15.59
N TYR A 42 20.58 -0.53 14.56
CA TYR A 42 19.58 0.17 13.75
C TYR A 42 18.76 -0.79 12.89
N MET A 43 19.37 -1.82 12.29
CA MET A 43 18.63 -2.81 11.48
C MET A 43 17.71 -3.67 12.35
N TRP A 44 18.16 -4.07 13.54
CA TRP A 44 17.31 -4.77 14.51
C TRP A 44 16.18 -3.86 15.01
N SER A 45 16.49 -2.60 15.27
CA SER A 45 15.48 -1.59 15.64
C SER A 45 14.48 -1.38 14.51
N ALA A 46 14.90 -1.39 13.24
CA ALA A 46 14.01 -1.29 12.09
C ALA A 46 13.07 -2.50 11.99
N LEU A 47 13.58 -3.71 12.20
CA LEU A 47 12.75 -4.92 12.24
C LEU A 47 11.70 -4.86 13.37
N ILE A 48 12.13 -4.46 14.57
CA ILE A 48 11.23 -4.32 15.74
C ILE A 48 10.19 -3.22 15.47
N ALA A 49 10.63 -2.04 15.02
CA ALA A 49 9.74 -0.92 14.73
C ALA A 49 8.74 -1.28 13.63
N GLY A 50 9.19 -1.86 12.51
CA GLY A 50 8.33 -2.30 11.42
C GLY A 50 7.30 -3.35 11.87
N THR A 51 7.72 -4.30 12.71
CA THR A 51 6.82 -5.30 13.29
C THR A 51 5.79 -4.67 14.22
N LEU A 52 6.20 -3.76 15.11
CA LEU A 52 5.29 -3.06 16.01
C LEU A 52 4.28 -2.21 15.23
N ILE A 53 4.73 -1.45 14.24
CA ILE A 53 3.87 -0.64 13.36
C ILE A 53 2.85 -1.55 12.66
N GLY A 54 3.29 -2.64 12.03
CA GLY A 54 2.39 -3.59 11.37
C GLY A 54 1.39 -4.26 12.34
N CYS A 55 1.81 -4.57 13.56
CA CYS A 55 0.92 -5.14 14.58
C CYS A 55 -0.16 -4.15 15.07
N THR A 56 0.08 -2.83 14.99
CA THR A 56 -0.95 -1.85 15.37
C THR A 56 -2.19 -1.86 14.47
N ASP A 57 -2.10 -2.41 13.25
CA ASP A 57 -3.24 -2.66 12.33
C ASP A 57 -4.19 -3.75 12.85
N TRP A 58 -3.65 -4.72 13.55
CA TRP A 58 -4.48 -5.71 14.19
C TRP A 58 -5.24 -5.11 15.39
N VAL A 59 -4.61 -4.16 16.10
CA VAL A 59 -5.15 -3.53 17.31
C VAL A 59 -6.31 -2.60 17.00
N ASP A 60 -6.21 -1.72 16.00
CA ASP A 60 -7.33 -0.83 15.63
C ASP A 60 -8.47 -1.60 14.96
N GLY A 61 -8.19 -2.64 14.18
CA GLY A 61 -9.21 -3.56 13.67
C GLY A 61 -9.96 -4.30 14.79
N MET A 62 -9.27 -4.69 15.87
CA MET A 62 -9.91 -5.25 17.06
C MET A 62 -10.79 -4.21 17.77
N LEU A 63 -10.30 -2.98 17.89
CA LEU A 63 -11.00 -1.87 18.54
C LEU A 63 -12.26 -1.47 17.76
N ALA A 64 -12.17 -1.40 16.42
CA ALA A 64 -13.28 -1.11 15.53
C ALA A 64 -14.38 -2.19 15.61
N ARG A 65 -14.00 -3.48 15.72
CA ARG A 65 -14.98 -4.57 15.94
C ARG A 65 -15.69 -4.48 17.29
N LYS A 66 -15.00 -3.98 18.32
CA LYS A 66 -15.53 -3.92 19.69
C LYS A 66 -16.38 -2.67 19.97
N TYR A 67 -16.00 -1.53 19.39
CA TYR A 67 -16.63 -0.22 19.67
C TYR A 67 -17.36 0.39 18.47
N GLY A 68 -17.35 -0.29 17.33
CA GLY A 68 -17.93 0.18 16.07
C GLY A 68 -16.91 0.93 15.20
N PRO A 69 -16.94 0.74 13.86
CA PRO A 69 -16.07 1.47 12.95
C PRO A 69 -16.47 2.95 12.91
N THR A 70 -15.49 3.83 12.80
CA THR A 70 -15.73 5.24 12.51
C THR A 70 -15.44 5.52 11.04
N VAL A 71 -16.12 6.50 10.44
CA VAL A 71 -15.93 6.84 9.02
C VAL A 71 -14.52 7.35 8.75
N LEU A 72 -13.96 8.14 9.67
CA LEU A 72 -12.58 8.61 9.54
C LEU A 72 -11.57 7.46 9.68
N GLY A 73 -11.80 6.51 10.59
CA GLY A 73 -10.94 5.34 10.75
C GLY A 73 -10.96 4.44 9.52
N GLY A 74 -12.13 4.17 8.96
CA GLY A 74 -12.26 3.39 7.72
C GLY A 74 -11.62 4.05 6.49
N LEU A 75 -11.43 5.38 6.51
CA LEU A 75 -10.70 6.11 5.48
C LEU A 75 -9.18 6.08 5.73
N LEU A 76 -8.76 6.36 6.96
CA LEU A 76 -7.34 6.47 7.31
C LEU A 76 -6.62 5.13 7.27
N ASP A 77 -7.31 4.03 7.55
CA ASP A 77 -6.72 2.70 7.67
C ASP A 77 -6.15 2.17 6.34
N PRO A 78 -6.90 2.12 5.21
CA PRO A 78 -6.34 1.76 3.91
C PRO A 78 -5.25 2.71 3.40
N ILE A 79 -5.26 3.97 3.84
CA ILE A 79 -4.22 4.95 3.51
C ILE A 79 -2.95 4.62 4.29
N ALA A 80 -3.06 4.45 5.60
CA ALA A 80 -1.93 4.13 6.48
C ALA A 80 -1.23 2.84 6.06
N ASP A 81 -1.97 1.81 5.67
CA ASP A 81 -1.39 0.55 5.17
C ASP A 81 -0.51 0.75 3.93
N LYS A 82 -1.02 1.52 2.96
CA LYS A 82 -0.27 1.79 1.72
C LYS A 82 0.94 2.69 1.97
N VAL A 83 0.82 3.65 2.89
CA VAL A 83 1.93 4.50 3.32
C VAL A 83 2.98 3.66 4.03
N PHE A 84 2.60 2.75 4.93
CA PHE A 84 3.53 1.84 5.60
C PHE A 84 4.36 1.02 4.60
N ILE A 85 3.70 0.45 3.58
CA ILE A 85 4.38 -0.29 2.51
C ILE A 85 5.38 0.62 1.79
N ALA A 86 5.06 1.89 1.52
CA ALA A 86 6.01 2.85 0.94
C ALA A 86 7.22 3.12 1.83
N PHE A 87 7.01 3.39 3.12
CA PHE A 87 8.10 3.66 4.06
C PHE A 87 9.00 2.42 4.30
N ALA A 88 8.48 1.21 4.11
CA ALA A 88 9.26 -0.02 4.22
C ALA A 88 10.01 -0.39 2.93
N TYR A 89 9.36 -0.33 1.77
CA TYR A 89 9.92 -0.82 0.51
C TYR A 89 10.76 0.21 -0.26
N VAL A 90 10.47 1.51 -0.15
CA VAL A 90 11.25 2.55 -0.86
C VAL A 90 12.72 2.55 -0.43
N PRO A 91 13.07 2.47 0.88
CA PRO A 91 14.47 2.39 1.28
C PRO A 91 15.15 1.17 0.66
N PHE A 92 14.51 -0.01 0.67
CA PHE A 92 15.10 -1.23 0.10
C PHE A 92 15.44 -1.11 -1.39
N ALA A 93 14.66 -0.31 -2.11
CA ALA A 93 14.83 -0.04 -3.54
C ALA A 93 15.79 1.12 -3.85
N ASP A 94 16.17 1.92 -2.86
CA ASP A 94 17.17 2.98 -3.00
C ASP A 94 18.57 2.35 -3.01
N ASP A 95 19.46 2.83 -3.88
CA ASP A 95 20.85 2.36 -4.02
C ASP A 95 21.66 2.41 -2.72
N LYS A 96 21.27 3.27 -1.77
CA LYS A 96 21.91 3.34 -0.45
C LYS A 96 21.71 2.08 0.37
N VAL A 97 20.56 1.41 0.25
CA VAL A 97 20.23 0.20 1.00
C VAL A 97 20.30 -1.04 0.10
N ALA A 98 19.85 -0.91 -1.15
CA ALA A 98 20.03 -1.87 -2.24
C ALA A 98 19.70 -3.34 -1.89
N LEU A 99 18.60 -3.57 -1.17
CA LEU A 99 18.16 -4.92 -0.79
C LEU A 99 17.23 -5.55 -1.83
N ILE A 100 16.58 -4.74 -2.66
CA ILE A 100 15.67 -5.23 -3.69
C ILE A 100 15.79 -4.38 -4.96
N PRO A 101 15.48 -4.96 -6.14
CA PRO A 101 15.52 -4.20 -7.38
C PRO A 101 14.43 -3.11 -7.42
N ALA A 102 14.83 -1.88 -7.72
CA ALA A 102 13.92 -0.74 -7.82
C ALA A 102 12.80 -0.93 -8.86
N TRP A 103 13.09 -1.61 -9.98
CA TRP A 103 12.08 -1.90 -11.00
C TRP A 103 10.93 -2.76 -10.45
N ALA A 104 11.20 -3.69 -9.53
CA ALA A 104 10.16 -4.53 -8.96
C ALA A 104 9.28 -3.73 -7.98
N CYS A 105 9.89 -2.84 -7.20
CA CYS A 105 9.17 -1.86 -6.40
C CYS A 105 8.32 -0.92 -7.25
N ALA A 106 8.87 -0.41 -8.36
CA ALA A 106 8.12 0.41 -9.31
C ALA A 106 6.88 -0.35 -9.82
N LEU A 107 7.02 -1.60 -10.28
CA LEU A 107 5.89 -2.41 -10.74
C LEU A 107 4.83 -2.66 -9.66
N MET A 108 5.26 -2.84 -8.41
CA MET A 108 4.36 -2.96 -7.26
C MET A 108 3.54 -1.67 -7.07
N PHE A 109 4.18 -0.49 -7.07
CA PHE A 109 3.47 0.78 -6.91
C PHE A 109 2.64 1.19 -8.12
N VAL A 110 3.14 0.97 -9.35
CA VAL A 110 2.37 1.16 -10.60
C VAL A 110 1.00 0.47 -10.48
N ARG A 111 0.99 -0.79 -10.04
CA ARG A 111 -0.25 -1.53 -9.84
C ARG A 111 -1.14 -0.87 -8.79
N GLU A 112 -0.59 -0.40 -7.66
CA GLU A 112 -1.39 0.25 -6.61
C GLU A 112 -2.12 1.49 -7.12
N PHE A 113 -1.43 2.34 -7.87
CA PHE A 113 -2.04 3.53 -8.47
C PHE A 113 -2.98 3.17 -9.61
N PHE A 114 -2.61 2.21 -10.46
CA PHE A 114 -3.40 1.80 -11.62
C PHE A 114 -4.76 1.23 -11.21
N ILE A 115 -4.78 0.29 -10.26
CA ILE A 115 -6.03 -0.30 -9.76
C ILE A 115 -6.86 0.75 -8.99
N THR A 116 -6.21 1.66 -8.27
CA THR A 116 -6.91 2.77 -7.61
C THR A 116 -7.59 3.70 -8.62
N ALA A 117 -6.92 4.04 -9.72
CA ALA A 117 -7.46 4.86 -10.80
C ALA A 117 -8.62 4.16 -11.53
N LEU A 118 -8.47 2.87 -11.85
CA LEU A 118 -9.55 2.06 -12.44
C LEU A 118 -10.77 1.99 -11.53
N ARG A 119 -10.55 1.73 -10.24
CA ARG A 119 -11.63 1.65 -9.25
C ARG A 119 -12.41 2.95 -9.15
N SER A 120 -11.72 4.10 -9.10
CA SER A 120 -12.38 5.42 -9.13
C SER A 120 -13.22 5.59 -10.39
N ALA A 121 -12.69 5.18 -11.56
CA ALA A 121 -13.44 5.25 -12.83
C ALA A 121 -14.70 4.35 -12.81
N TYR A 122 -14.65 3.16 -12.22
CA TYR A 122 -15.81 2.28 -12.11
C TYR A 122 -16.87 2.81 -11.13
N GLU A 123 -16.45 3.29 -9.95
CA GLU A 123 -17.35 3.78 -8.91
C GLU A 123 -18.09 5.04 -9.33
N GLN A 124 -17.45 5.95 -10.08
CA GLN A 124 -18.11 7.14 -10.66
C GLN A 124 -19.28 6.77 -11.59
N ARG A 125 -19.30 5.54 -12.10
CA ARG A 125 -20.32 5.01 -13.03
C ARG A 125 -21.26 4.02 -12.35
N GLY A 126 -21.21 3.90 -11.02
CA GLY A 126 -22.04 2.97 -10.26
C GLY A 126 -21.69 1.50 -10.43
N LEU A 127 -20.50 1.18 -10.97
CA LEU A 127 -19.99 -0.19 -11.07
C LEU A 127 -19.18 -0.51 -9.80
N ALA A 128 -19.79 -1.21 -8.86
CA ALA A 128 -19.11 -1.69 -7.66
C ALA A 128 -18.51 -3.08 -7.90
N LEU A 129 -17.18 -3.16 -8.06
CA LEU A 129 -16.48 -4.44 -8.14
C LEU A 129 -16.23 -5.00 -6.74
N LYS A 130 -16.64 -6.26 -6.52
CA LYS A 130 -16.39 -6.97 -5.26
C LYS A 130 -14.89 -7.18 -5.05
N THR A 131 -14.45 -6.98 -3.81
CA THR A 131 -13.07 -7.27 -3.40
C THR A 131 -12.84 -8.77 -3.34
N SER A 132 -11.81 -9.27 -4.04
CA SER A 132 -11.47 -10.68 -4.08
C SER A 132 -10.69 -11.11 -2.83
N TYR A 133 -10.74 -12.42 -2.49
CA TYR A 133 -9.90 -12.99 -1.42
C TYR A 133 -8.41 -12.75 -1.67
N LEU A 134 -8.01 -12.69 -2.94
CA LEU A 134 -6.64 -12.45 -3.37
C LEU A 134 -6.11 -11.07 -2.96
N ALA A 135 -6.98 -10.07 -2.82
CA ALA A 135 -6.59 -8.78 -2.28
C ALA A 135 -6.15 -8.85 -0.80
N LYS A 136 -6.70 -9.79 -0.02
CA LYS A 136 -6.26 -10.02 1.38
C LYS A 136 -4.92 -10.75 1.42
N VAL A 137 -4.75 -11.73 0.55
CA VAL A 137 -3.49 -12.48 0.40
C VAL A 137 -2.36 -11.54 0.04
N LYS A 138 -2.59 -10.61 -0.89
CA LYS A 138 -1.63 -9.58 -1.31
C LYS A 138 -1.04 -8.79 -0.14
N THR A 139 -1.88 -8.16 0.68
CA THR A 139 -1.41 -7.33 1.80
C THR A 139 -0.56 -8.15 2.75
N TRP A 140 -1.00 -9.38 3.00
CA TRP A 140 -0.30 -10.30 3.88
C TRP A 140 1.08 -10.69 3.32
N THR A 141 1.19 -10.96 2.00
CA THR A 141 2.48 -11.21 1.34
C THR A 141 3.40 -9.99 1.31
N GLN A 142 2.87 -8.78 1.14
CA GLN A 142 3.69 -7.55 1.21
C GLN A 142 4.26 -7.32 2.61
N MET A 143 3.45 -7.49 3.66
CA MET A 143 3.93 -7.34 5.04
C MET A 143 4.96 -8.42 5.41
N GLN A 144 4.71 -9.67 5.01
CA GLN A 144 5.67 -10.76 5.22
C GLN A 144 6.97 -10.52 4.44
N GLY A 145 6.88 -10.01 3.21
CA GLY A 145 8.02 -9.71 2.35
C GLY A 145 8.97 -8.70 3.00
N ILE A 146 8.46 -7.63 3.60
CA ILE A 146 9.26 -6.65 4.36
C ILE A 146 10.09 -7.35 5.44
N GLY A 147 9.44 -8.19 6.25
CA GLY A 147 10.10 -8.91 7.33
C GLY A 147 11.19 -9.85 6.81
N VAL A 148 10.88 -10.65 5.77
CA VAL A 148 11.84 -11.64 5.23
C VAL A 148 13.03 -10.96 4.55
N VAL A 149 12.82 -9.89 3.77
CA VAL A 149 13.90 -9.12 3.15
C VAL A 149 14.87 -8.59 4.20
N LEU A 150 14.38 -8.11 5.35
CA LEU A 150 15.23 -7.64 6.44
C LEU A 150 16.05 -8.74 7.12
N LEU A 151 15.58 -10.00 7.09
CA LEU A 151 16.31 -11.10 7.72
C LEU A 151 17.62 -11.44 7.01
N PHE A 152 17.70 -11.24 5.69
CA PHE A 152 18.91 -11.50 4.90
C PHE A 152 20.13 -10.69 5.37
N PRO A 153 20.07 -9.35 5.44
CA PRO A 153 21.19 -8.56 5.94
C PRO A 153 21.42 -8.73 7.46
N LEU A 154 20.37 -9.05 8.23
CA LEU A 154 20.45 -9.23 9.69
C LEU A 154 21.11 -10.54 10.12
N VAL A 155 20.81 -11.64 9.42
CA VAL A 155 21.27 -12.99 9.76
C VAL A 155 22.31 -13.43 8.73
N GLN A 156 23.54 -12.98 8.94
CA GLN A 156 24.64 -13.22 8.00
C GLN A 156 25.14 -14.68 8.00
N ASN A 157 24.90 -15.42 9.07
CA ASN A 157 25.23 -16.84 9.14
C ASN A 157 24.21 -17.64 8.30
N PRO A 158 24.62 -18.32 7.21
CA PRO A 158 23.70 -19.01 6.31
C PRO A 158 22.90 -20.13 6.98
N ASP A 159 23.49 -20.82 7.96
CA ASP A 159 22.81 -21.89 8.70
C ASP A 159 21.71 -21.30 9.58
N ASN A 160 21.99 -20.22 10.31
CA ASN A 160 20.99 -19.53 11.12
C ASN A 160 19.83 -19.00 10.26
N LEU A 161 20.14 -18.43 9.09
CA LEU A 161 19.13 -17.96 8.15
C LEU A 161 18.29 -19.12 7.61
N THR A 162 18.93 -20.26 7.29
CA THR A 162 18.24 -21.50 6.88
C THR A 162 17.28 -21.99 7.96
N TRP A 163 17.73 -22.07 9.22
CA TRP A 163 16.88 -22.46 10.35
C TRP A 163 15.72 -21.50 10.56
N LEU A 164 15.94 -20.20 10.40
CA LEU A 164 14.90 -19.19 10.55
C LEU A 164 13.86 -19.27 9.44
N LEU A 165 14.28 -19.34 8.16
CA LEU A 165 13.40 -19.53 7.01
C LEU A 165 12.65 -20.87 7.07
N GLY A 166 13.32 -21.94 7.52
CA GLY A 166 12.73 -23.24 7.81
C GLY A 166 11.64 -23.15 8.87
N THR A 167 11.92 -22.45 9.97
CA THR A 167 10.94 -22.22 11.05
C THR A 167 9.74 -21.42 10.55
N LEU A 168 9.96 -20.34 9.79
CA LEU A 168 8.90 -19.53 9.20
C LEU A 168 8.06 -20.31 8.18
N THR A 169 8.63 -21.33 7.55
CA THR A 169 7.91 -22.21 6.62
C THR A 169 7.11 -23.27 7.35
N VAL A 170 7.68 -23.95 8.34
CA VAL A 170 7.09 -25.14 8.97
C VAL A 170 6.14 -24.77 10.11
N LEU A 171 6.48 -23.77 10.93
CA LEU A 171 5.69 -23.40 12.12
C LEU A 171 4.24 -23.05 11.79
N PRO A 172 3.91 -22.25 10.74
CA PRO A 172 2.52 -21.98 10.41
C PRO A 172 1.74 -23.25 10.03
N LEU A 173 2.37 -24.23 9.36
CA LEU A 173 1.75 -25.51 9.03
C LEU A 173 1.48 -26.35 10.28
N LEU A 174 2.41 -26.36 11.24
CA LEU A 174 2.22 -27.05 12.53
C LEU A 174 1.07 -26.42 13.33
N VAL A 175 1.02 -25.09 13.39
CA VAL A 175 -0.08 -24.35 14.02
C VAL A 175 -1.40 -24.67 13.31
N MET A 176 -1.42 -24.67 11.98
CA MET A 176 -2.61 -25.06 11.21
C MET A 176 -3.07 -26.47 11.51
N ALA A 177 -2.15 -27.45 11.57
CA ALA A 177 -2.47 -28.83 11.91
C ALA A 177 -3.07 -28.92 13.33
N TYR A 178 -2.49 -28.22 14.30
CA TYR A 178 -3.03 -28.12 15.65
C TYR A 178 -4.46 -27.53 15.67
N PHE A 179 -4.69 -26.42 14.97
CA PHE A 179 -6.04 -25.81 14.89
C PHE A 179 -7.05 -26.72 14.16
N ALA A 180 -6.61 -27.45 13.14
CA ALA A 180 -7.45 -28.39 12.43
C ALA A 180 -7.86 -29.58 13.33
N VAL A 181 -6.93 -30.11 14.12
CA VAL A 181 -7.19 -31.25 15.02
C VAL A 181 -7.98 -30.82 16.26
N VAL A 182 -7.54 -29.77 16.95
CA VAL A 182 -8.09 -29.39 18.27
C VAL A 182 -9.31 -28.49 18.16
N LYS A 183 -9.29 -27.52 17.24
CA LYS A 183 -10.36 -26.53 17.09
C LYS A 183 -11.30 -26.84 15.92
N LYS A 184 -11.05 -27.93 15.17
CA LYS A 184 -11.77 -28.28 13.93
C LYS A 184 -11.87 -27.09 12.97
N LYS A 185 -10.86 -26.22 12.96
CA LYS A 185 -10.85 -24.97 12.20
C LYS A 185 -9.63 -24.93 11.29
N PHE A 186 -9.86 -24.69 10.01
CA PHE A 186 -8.80 -24.60 9.02
C PHE A 186 -8.32 -23.15 8.86
N TRP A 187 -7.06 -22.89 9.19
CA TRP A 187 -6.45 -21.56 9.04
C TRP A 187 -5.74 -21.46 7.68
N ARG A 188 -6.47 -21.04 6.65
CA ARG A 188 -5.93 -20.85 5.29
C ARG A 188 -4.73 -19.89 5.23
N GLY A 189 -4.60 -18.98 6.18
CA GLY A 189 -3.48 -18.03 6.26
C GLY A 189 -2.13 -18.74 6.41
N ALA A 190 -2.06 -19.84 7.17
CA ALA A 190 -0.84 -20.64 7.31
C ALA A 190 -0.28 -21.13 5.98
N LEU A 191 -1.16 -21.61 5.08
CA LEU A 191 -0.74 -22.06 3.76
C LEU A 191 -0.13 -20.92 2.92
N VAL A 192 -0.68 -19.72 3.05
CA VAL A 192 -0.13 -18.54 2.39
C VAL A 192 1.24 -18.19 2.98
N MET A 193 1.39 -18.22 4.31
CA MET A 193 2.68 -17.98 4.99
C MET A 193 3.76 -18.93 4.49
N SER A 194 3.48 -20.22 4.64
CA SER A 194 4.42 -21.28 4.30
C SER A 194 4.68 -21.31 2.80
N GLY A 195 3.65 -21.14 1.99
CA GLY A 195 3.76 -21.10 0.53
C GLY A 195 4.57 -19.91 0.02
N SER A 196 4.56 -18.76 0.72
CA SER A 196 5.39 -17.62 0.34
C SER A 196 6.85 -17.76 0.76
N VAL A 197 7.15 -18.48 1.86
CA VAL A 197 8.52 -18.61 2.38
C VAL A 197 9.24 -19.86 1.87
N ALA A 198 8.51 -20.95 1.58
CA ALA A 198 9.11 -22.20 1.12
C ALA A 198 9.98 -22.05 -0.16
N PRO A 199 9.57 -21.29 -1.20
CA PRO A 199 10.42 -21.08 -2.37
C PRO A 199 11.71 -20.33 -2.02
N ILE A 200 11.63 -19.35 -1.13
CA ILE A 200 12.78 -18.57 -0.65
C ILE A 200 13.77 -19.48 0.07
N LEU A 201 13.28 -20.32 0.98
CA LEU A 201 14.12 -21.32 1.66
C LEU A 201 14.78 -22.26 0.66
N ALA A 202 14.04 -22.77 -0.32
CA ALA A 202 14.59 -23.65 -1.33
C ALA A 202 15.72 -22.98 -2.12
N LEU A 203 15.56 -21.72 -2.52
CA LEU A 203 16.58 -20.95 -3.25
C LEU A 203 17.80 -20.64 -2.39
N HIS A 204 17.58 -20.25 -1.13
CA HIS A 204 18.65 -20.00 -0.17
C HIS A 204 19.53 -21.24 0.05
N LEU A 205 18.92 -22.43 0.09
CA LEU A 205 19.65 -23.70 0.18
C LEU A 205 20.53 -23.99 -1.05
N HIS A 206 20.24 -23.40 -2.21
CA HIS A 206 21.10 -23.49 -3.40
C HIS A 206 22.23 -22.45 -3.39
N GLY A 207 22.32 -21.60 -2.36
CA GLY A 207 23.40 -20.64 -2.14
C GLY A 207 23.23 -19.28 -2.84
N ASP A 208 22.07 -18.99 -3.42
CA ASP A 208 21.84 -17.75 -4.19
C ASP A 208 20.95 -16.76 -3.43
N VAL A 209 21.59 -15.86 -2.68
CA VAL A 209 20.93 -14.84 -1.86
C VAL A 209 20.25 -13.77 -2.71
N GLU A 210 20.92 -13.32 -3.77
CA GLU A 210 20.40 -12.30 -4.67
C GLU A 210 19.16 -12.82 -5.40
N LEU A 211 19.22 -14.06 -5.90
CA LEU A 211 18.07 -14.74 -6.47
C LEU A 211 16.95 -14.85 -5.44
N SER A 212 17.24 -15.23 -4.19
CA SER A 212 16.24 -15.31 -3.12
C SER A 212 15.49 -13.99 -2.88
N LEU A 213 16.21 -12.85 -2.84
CA LEU A 213 15.63 -11.51 -2.72
C LEU A 213 14.80 -11.12 -3.96
N ASN A 214 15.30 -11.42 -5.15
CA ASN A 214 14.57 -11.21 -6.41
C ASN A 214 13.27 -12.03 -6.46
N TRP A 215 13.29 -13.28 -5.98
CA TRP A 215 12.09 -14.12 -5.91
C TRP A 215 11.04 -13.61 -4.94
N ILE A 216 11.45 -13.05 -3.79
CA ILE A 216 10.51 -12.38 -2.87
C ILE A 216 9.77 -11.29 -3.62
N MET A 217 10.50 -10.42 -4.33
CA MET A 217 9.90 -9.32 -5.06
C MET A 217 9.05 -9.80 -6.22
N LEU A 218 9.49 -10.80 -6.98
CA LEU A 218 8.70 -11.40 -8.04
C LEU A 218 7.39 -12.00 -7.52
N ALA A 219 7.42 -12.69 -6.37
CA ALA A 219 6.23 -13.25 -5.76
C ALA A 219 5.26 -12.15 -5.27
N VAL A 220 5.78 -11.11 -4.62
CA VAL A 220 5.00 -9.94 -4.20
C VAL A 220 4.36 -9.26 -5.43
N VAL A 221 5.15 -8.96 -6.46
CA VAL A 221 4.65 -8.35 -7.71
C VAL A 221 3.62 -9.26 -8.37
N ALA A 222 3.87 -10.56 -8.53
CA ALA A 222 2.93 -11.50 -9.13
C ALA A 222 1.59 -11.53 -8.38
N ILE A 223 1.59 -11.70 -7.06
CA ILE A 223 0.36 -11.74 -6.25
C ILE A 223 -0.38 -10.40 -6.30
N THR A 224 0.34 -9.27 -6.26
CA THR A 224 -0.27 -7.95 -6.39
C THR A 224 -0.96 -7.80 -7.75
N TRP A 225 -0.31 -8.16 -8.85
CA TRP A 225 -0.89 -8.06 -10.19
C TRP A 225 -2.04 -9.02 -10.40
N ILE A 226 -1.91 -10.30 -10.01
CA ILE A 226 -2.98 -11.30 -10.13
C ILE A 226 -4.22 -10.85 -9.34
N SER A 227 -4.05 -10.30 -8.13
CA SER A 227 -5.19 -9.76 -7.36
C SER A 227 -5.84 -8.53 -7.97
N GLY A 228 -5.18 -7.86 -8.92
CA GLY A 228 -5.71 -6.74 -9.70
C GLY A 228 -6.38 -7.14 -11.02
N LEU A 229 -6.15 -8.38 -11.52
CA LEU A 229 -6.61 -8.79 -12.84
C LEU A 229 -8.13 -8.75 -12.98
N ASP A 230 -8.89 -9.06 -11.93
CA ASP A 230 -10.36 -8.99 -11.97
C ASP A 230 -10.85 -7.59 -12.37
N TYR A 231 -10.18 -6.53 -11.91
CA TYR A 231 -10.51 -5.15 -12.27
C TYR A 231 -10.28 -4.86 -13.76
N ILE A 232 -9.35 -5.57 -14.40
CA ILE A 232 -9.05 -5.41 -15.82
C ILE A 232 -9.95 -6.32 -16.64
N ILE A 233 -9.97 -7.62 -16.36
CA ILE A 233 -10.67 -8.64 -17.16
C ILE A 233 -12.18 -8.45 -17.07
N VAL A 234 -12.72 -8.22 -15.86
CA VAL A 234 -14.16 -8.09 -15.64
C VAL A 234 -14.60 -6.63 -15.77
N GLY A 235 -13.84 -5.70 -15.19
CA GLY A 235 -14.21 -4.28 -15.18
C GLY A 235 -14.08 -3.58 -16.53
N TRP A 236 -13.04 -3.90 -17.32
CA TRP A 236 -12.76 -3.17 -18.56
C TRP A 236 -13.82 -3.37 -19.66
N PRO A 237 -14.33 -4.58 -19.92
CA PRO A 237 -15.43 -4.77 -20.86
C PRO A 237 -16.71 -4.04 -20.42
N GLN A 238 -17.02 -4.03 -19.12
CA GLN A 238 -18.19 -3.34 -18.58
C GLN A 238 -18.10 -1.82 -18.78
N LEU A 239 -16.91 -1.25 -18.61
CA LEU A 239 -16.66 0.17 -18.84
C LEU A 239 -16.77 0.54 -20.32
N ARG A 240 -16.24 -0.30 -21.22
CA ARG A 240 -16.36 -0.08 -22.68
C ARG A 240 -17.79 -0.27 -23.18
N ALA A 241 -18.54 -1.23 -22.65
CA ALA A 241 -19.92 -1.49 -23.05
C ALA A 241 -20.85 -0.29 -22.78
N ARG A 242 -20.57 0.50 -21.74
CA ARG A 242 -21.31 1.73 -21.44
C ARG A 242 -20.88 2.95 -22.27
N GLY A 243 -19.78 2.86 -23.04
CA GLY A 243 -19.31 3.96 -23.88
C GLY A 243 -18.75 5.19 -23.13
N ASP A 244 -18.64 5.11 -21.80
CA ASP A 244 -18.39 6.28 -20.94
C ASP A 244 -16.91 6.56 -20.65
N PHE A 245 -15.96 5.81 -21.21
CA PHE A 245 -14.53 6.04 -20.97
C PHE A 245 -14.10 7.37 -21.61
N ASN A 246 -13.75 8.35 -20.78
CA ASN A 246 -13.46 9.70 -21.24
C ASN A 246 -11.96 10.00 -21.22
N ARG A 247 -11.57 11.13 -21.85
CA ARG A 247 -10.17 11.59 -21.88
C ARG A 247 -9.57 11.75 -20.48
N ALA A 248 -10.38 12.08 -19.49
CA ALA A 248 -9.91 12.26 -18.13
C ALA A 248 -9.49 10.93 -17.50
N ASP A 249 -10.24 9.84 -17.71
CA ASP A 249 -9.86 8.51 -17.24
C ASP A 249 -8.54 8.04 -17.88
N ALA A 250 -8.35 8.30 -19.18
CA ALA A 250 -7.10 8.01 -19.87
C ALA A 250 -5.92 8.75 -19.24
N VAL A 251 -6.07 10.05 -18.98
CA VAL A 251 -5.03 10.85 -18.30
C VAL A 251 -4.73 10.29 -16.92
N ARG A 252 -5.75 9.83 -16.16
CA ARG A 252 -5.51 9.20 -14.86
C ARG A 252 -4.70 7.91 -14.98
N LEU A 253 -5.07 7.02 -15.92
CA LEU A 253 -4.38 5.75 -16.09
C LEU A 253 -2.93 5.93 -16.54
N ILE A 254 -2.68 6.87 -17.45
CA ILE A 254 -1.32 7.22 -17.86
C ILE A 254 -0.53 7.72 -16.65
N GLY A 255 -1.06 8.70 -15.91
CA GLY A 255 -0.41 9.23 -14.72
C GLY A 255 -0.12 8.17 -13.66
N ALA A 256 -1.03 7.23 -13.46
CA ALA A 256 -0.88 6.13 -12.51
C ALA A 256 0.26 5.17 -12.84
N ILE A 257 0.69 5.11 -14.10
CA ILE A 257 1.83 4.31 -14.56
C ILE A 257 3.09 5.16 -14.61
N THR A 258 3.02 6.35 -15.21
CA THR A 258 4.21 7.19 -15.43
C THR A 258 4.80 7.69 -14.12
N MET A 259 3.97 8.13 -13.17
CA MET A 259 4.45 8.74 -11.93
C MET A 259 5.28 7.75 -11.08
N PRO A 260 4.82 6.51 -10.78
CA PRO A 260 5.64 5.58 -10.01
C PRO A 260 6.92 5.18 -10.74
N CYS A 261 6.89 4.95 -12.05
CA CYS A 261 8.10 4.63 -12.82
C CYS A 261 9.14 5.76 -12.73
N LEU A 262 8.71 7.01 -12.89
CA LEU A 262 9.59 8.17 -12.80
C LEU A 262 10.08 8.41 -11.37
N LEU A 263 9.27 8.15 -10.35
CA LEU A 263 9.69 8.25 -8.95
C LEU A 263 10.84 7.30 -8.62
N PHE A 264 10.72 6.03 -9.00
CA PHE A 264 11.79 5.06 -8.77
C PHE A 264 12.98 5.29 -9.69
N GLY A 265 12.76 5.83 -10.89
CA GLY A 265 13.86 6.34 -11.72
C GLY A 265 14.63 7.45 -11.01
N VAL A 266 13.94 8.47 -10.48
CA VAL A 266 14.58 9.57 -9.73
C VAL A 266 15.31 9.05 -8.49
N LEU A 267 14.74 8.05 -7.80
CA LEU A 267 15.32 7.45 -6.60
C LEU A 267 16.71 6.82 -6.85
N VAL A 268 16.89 6.21 -8.01
CA VAL A 268 18.10 5.41 -8.35
C VAL A 268 19.05 6.19 -9.25
N GLU A 269 18.54 6.87 -10.27
CA GLU A 269 19.34 7.46 -11.35
C GLU A 269 19.78 8.91 -11.06
N THR A 270 19.39 9.48 -9.92
CA THR A 270 19.68 10.90 -9.61
C THR A 270 20.23 11.08 -8.19
N PRO A 271 21.03 12.14 -7.94
CA PRO A 271 21.51 12.45 -6.61
C PRO A 271 20.44 13.09 -5.70
N ALA A 272 19.18 13.15 -6.14
CA ALA A 272 18.10 13.73 -5.36
C ALA A 272 17.95 12.96 -4.02
N PRO A 273 17.61 13.66 -2.92
CA PRO A 273 17.32 12.98 -1.67
C PRO A 273 16.10 12.08 -1.84
N ALA A 274 15.99 11.00 -1.07
CA ALA A 274 14.88 10.05 -1.19
C ALA A 274 13.56 10.57 -0.59
N TRP A 275 13.61 11.48 0.40
CA TRP A 275 12.41 11.98 1.11
C TRP A 275 11.27 12.52 0.22
N PRO A 276 11.52 13.20 -0.94
CA PRO A 276 10.48 13.61 -1.87
C PRO A 276 9.70 12.44 -2.45
N VAL A 277 10.35 11.29 -2.68
CA VAL A 277 9.70 10.07 -3.18
C VAL A 277 8.69 9.54 -2.16
N PHE A 278 9.08 9.45 -0.89
CA PHE A 278 8.16 9.06 0.20
C PHE A 278 6.98 10.02 0.31
N ALA A 279 7.25 11.33 0.26
CA ALA A 279 6.22 12.35 0.37
C ALA A 279 5.20 12.24 -0.78
N ILE A 280 5.67 12.19 -2.04
CA ILE A 280 4.79 12.08 -3.21
C ILE A 280 3.97 10.79 -3.15
N LEU A 281 4.59 9.64 -2.85
CA LEU A 281 3.85 8.38 -2.71
C LEU A 281 2.77 8.48 -1.63
N ALA A 282 3.12 8.97 -0.43
CA ALA A 282 2.17 9.07 0.66
C ALA A 282 0.99 10.00 0.34
N PHE A 283 1.27 11.19 -0.20
CA PHE A 283 0.24 12.16 -0.56
C PHE A 283 -0.66 11.67 -1.70
N GLU A 284 -0.10 11.08 -2.76
CA GLU A 284 -0.89 10.59 -3.87
C GLU A 284 -1.71 9.32 -3.52
N LEU A 285 -1.18 8.43 -2.67
CA LEU A 285 -1.93 7.29 -2.14
C LEU A 285 -3.07 7.75 -1.24
N ALA A 286 -2.84 8.76 -0.38
CA ALA A 286 -3.88 9.37 0.44
C ALA A 286 -4.98 10.02 -0.41
N CYS A 287 -4.59 10.75 -1.46
CA CYS A 287 -5.55 11.39 -2.36
C CYS A 287 -6.38 10.37 -3.14
N GLY A 288 -5.78 9.27 -3.60
CA GLY A 288 -6.50 8.17 -4.25
C GLY A 288 -7.47 7.47 -3.31
N GLY A 289 -7.10 7.29 -2.04
CA GLY A 289 -8.00 6.79 -1.00
C GLY A 289 -9.19 7.71 -0.76
N LEU A 290 -8.95 9.02 -0.72
CA LEU A 290 -9.98 10.04 -0.54
C LEU A 290 -10.98 10.07 -1.71
N ASP A 291 -10.48 10.00 -2.94
CA ASP A 291 -11.33 10.07 -4.14
C ASP A 291 -12.22 8.84 -4.28
N ASN A 292 -11.71 7.63 -3.98
CA ASN A 292 -12.53 6.41 -3.91
C ASN A 292 -13.61 6.46 -2.82
N LEU A 293 -13.42 7.25 -1.75
CA LEU A 293 -14.48 7.44 -0.77
C LEU A 293 -15.54 8.41 -1.28
N MET A 294 -15.12 9.50 -1.96
CA MET A 294 -16.05 10.51 -2.48
C MET A 294 -16.83 10.05 -3.73
N SER A 295 -16.28 9.13 -4.52
CA SER A 295 -16.94 8.50 -5.67
C SER A 295 -18.22 7.79 -5.24
N HIS A 296 -18.20 7.06 -4.11
CA HIS A 296 -19.36 6.42 -3.50
C HIS A 296 -20.49 7.40 -3.15
N HIS A 297 -20.18 8.70 -3.02
CA HIS A 297 -21.14 9.74 -2.66
C HIS A 297 -21.43 10.75 -3.79
N LYS A 298 -21.10 10.41 -5.04
CA LYS A 298 -21.29 11.25 -6.25
C LYS A 298 -20.68 12.66 -6.13
N LYS A 299 -19.69 12.83 -5.25
CA LYS A 299 -18.94 14.08 -5.03
C LYS A 299 -17.46 13.93 -5.38
N ALA A 300 -17.09 12.86 -6.09
CA ALA A 300 -15.72 12.63 -6.54
C ALA A 300 -15.16 13.86 -7.28
N THR A 301 -13.86 14.02 -7.13
CA THR A 301 -13.13 15.05 -7.84
C THR A 301 -13.34 14.87 -9.34
N LYS A 302 -13.51 15.97 -10.09
CA LYS A 302 -13.46 15.93 -11.56
C LYS A 302 -12.17 15.21 -11.96
N SER A 303 -12.28 14.05 -12.61
CA SER A 303 -11.17 13.14 -12.95
C SER A 303 -9.97 13.82 -13.61
N LEU A 304 -10.22 14.94 -14.30
CA LEU A 304 -9.22 15.83 -14.90
C LEU A 304 -8.24 16.46 -13.89
N ALA A 305 -8.70 16.90 -12.71
CA ALA A 305 -7.86 17.63 -11.76
C ALA A 305 -6.78 16.75 -11.12
N TRP A 306 -7.13 15.51 -10.79
CA TRP A 306 -6.15 14.52 -10.32
C TRP A 306 -5.18 14.14 -11.43
N GLY A 307 -5.71 13.85 -12.62
CA GLY A 307 -4.90 13.48 -13.78
C GLY A 307 -3.88 14.56 -14.17
N SER A 308 -4.30 15.83 -14.22
CA SER A 308 -3.41 16.95 -14.52
C SER A 308 -2.34 17.14 -13.46
N ARG A 309 -2.67 16.94 -12.18
CA ARG A 309 -1.70 17.04 -11.08
C ARG A 309 -0.64 15.95 -11.20
N VAL A 310 -1.05 14.69 -11.39
CA VAL A 310 -0.13 13.56 -11.51
C VAL A 310 0.74 13.68 -12.76
N LEU A 311 0.20 14.21 -13.87
CA LEU A 311 1.01 14.56 -15.04
C LEU A 311 2.00 15.70 -14.76
N GLY A 312 1.60 16.74 -14.03
CA GLY A 312 2.49 17.81 -13.61
C GLY A 312 3.65 17.31 -12.74
N ILE A 313 3.34 16.42 -11.79
CA ILE A 313 4.35 15.70 -10.98
C ILE A 313 5.25 14.87 -11.90
N SER A 314 4.68 14.11 -12.83
CA SER A 314 5.45 13.29 -13.79
C SER A 314 6.37 14.15 -14.66
N ALA A 315 5.92 15.32 -15.11
CA ALA A 315 6.75 16.23 -15.90
C ALA A 315 7.95 16.76 -15.10
N LEU A 316 7.74 17.12 -13.83
CA LEU A 316 8.80 17.56 -12.93
C LEU A 316 9.80 16.42 -12.63
N LEU A 317 9.32 15.21 -12.37
CA LEU A 317 10.19 14.05 -12.16
C LEU A 317 10.96 13.67 -13.44
N GLY A 318 10.33 13.78 -14.61
CA GLY A 318 11.01 13.62 -15.89
C GLY A 318 12.11 14.67 -16.10
N ALA A 319 11.85 15.94 -15.74
CA ALA A 319 12.87 16.98 -15.76
C ALA A 319 14.01 16.70 -14.76
N ALA A 320 13.70 16.12 -13.59
CA ALA A 320 14.70 15.71 -12.61
C ALA A 320 15.66 14.65 -13.17
N LEU A 321 15.15 13.70 -13.97
CA LEU A 321 15.95 12.68 -14.65
C LEU A 321 16.79 13.25 -15.79
N LEU A 322 16.23 14.17 -16.57
CA LEU A 322 16.92 14.78 -17.71
C LEU A 322 17.99 15.79 -17.28
N LEU A 323 17.85 16.38 -16.10
CA LEU A 323 18.75 17.40 -15.55
C LEU A 323 19.19 17.01 -14.12
N PRO A 324 20.12 16.04 -13.97
CA PRO A 324 20.51 15.49 -12.67
C PRO A 324 21.02 16.54 -11.67
N ASP A 325 21.70 17.60 -12.13
CA ASP A 325 22.19 18.69 -11.29
C ASP A 325 21.06 19.46 -10.57
N TYR A 326 19.86 19.47 -11.17
CA TYR A 326 18.67 20.14 -10.63
C TYR A 326 17.62 19.17 -10.09
N SER A 327 17.94 17.87 -10.07
CA SER A 327 17.01 16.80 -9.68
C SER A 327 16.34 17.03 -8.32
N ALA A 328 17.09 17.54 -7.33
CA ALA A 328 16.57 17.89 -6.01
C ALA A 328 15.51 19.01 -6.09
N HIS A 329 15.76 20.06 -6.87
CA HIS A 329 14.83 21.19 -7.01
C HIS A 329 13.53 20.76 -7.67
N PHE A 330 13.62 19.98 -8.75
CA PHE A 330 12.45 19.44 -9.45
C PHE A 330 11.66 18.46 -8.57
N SER A 331 12.33 17.62 -7.78
CA SER A 331 11.67 16.70 -6.85
C SER A 331 10.94 17.45 -5.74
N ILE A 332 11.54 18.51 -5.18
CA ILE A 332 10.88 19.37 -4.19
C ILE A 332 9.68 20.10 -4.80
N ALA A 333 9.82 20.63 -6.02
CA ALA A 333 8.70 21.24 -6.74
C ALA A 333 7.54 20.24 -6.94
N ALA A 334 7.86 18.98 -7.27
CA ALA A 334 6.88 17.92 -7.41
C ALA A 334 6.15 17.61 -6.09
N VAL A 335 6.87 17.63 -4.96
CA VAL A 335 6.25 17.52 -3.62
C VAL A 335 5.29 18.68 -3.37
N ILE A 336 5.69 19.92 -3.67
CA ILE A 336 4.83 21.10 -3.47
C ILE A 336 3.53 20.95 -4.28
N VAL A 337 3.62 20.54 -5.54
CA VAL A 337 2.45 20.27 -6.39
C VAL A 337 1.55 19.19 -5.78
N SER A 338 2.12 18.10 -5.27
CA SER A 338 1.36 17.04 -4.61
C SER A 338 0.66 17.52 -3.34
N VAL A 339 1.38 18.19 -2.44
CA VAL A 339 0.86 18.73 -1.17
C VAL A 339 -0.26 19.73 -1.41
N VAL A 340 -0.04 20.72 -2.27
CA VAL A 340 -1.06 21.73 -2.60
C VAL A 340 -2.29 21.06 -3.21
N GLY A 341 -2.09 20.08 -4.07
CA GLY A 341 -3.17 19.32 -4.67
C GLY A 341 -3.99 18.52 -3.65
N VAL A 342 -3.34 17.81 -2.73
CA VAL A 342 -4.02 17.07 -1.65
C VAL A 342 -4.76 18.03 -0.73
N ALA A 343 -4.14 19.14 -0.34
CA ALA A 343 -4.76 20.16 0.51
C ALA A 343 -6.02 20.76 -0.14
N ALA A 344 -5.95 21.07 -1.45
CA ALA A 344 -7.09 21.56 -2.21
C ALA A 344 -8.23 20.53 -2.25
N GLU A 345 -7.93 19.25 -2.48
CA GLU A 345 -8.93 18.18 -2.51
C GLU A 345 -9.57 17.95 -1.15
N PHE A 346 -8.77 17.90 -0.09
CA PHE A 346 -9.27 17.83 1.28
C PHE A 346 -10.18 19.01 1.61
N TRP A 347 -9.78 20.23 1.26
CA TRP A 347 -10.57 21.44 1.52
C TRP A 347 -11.92 21.42 0.79
N ARG A 348 -11.97 20.91 -0.44
CA ARG A 348 -13.21 20.76 -1.22
C ARG A 348 -14.16 19.74 -0.62
N GLY A 349 -13.63 18.65 -0.07
CA GLY A 349 -14.42 17.57 0.54
C GLY A 349 -14.69 17.72 2.04
N ARG A 350 -14.11 18.73 2.71
CA ARG A 350 -14.08 18.85 4.18
C ARG A 350 -15.43 18.74 4.86
N ASP A 351 -16.48 19.30 4.27
CA ASP A 351 -17.82 19.32 4.86
C ASP A 351 -18.39 17.89 4.97
N TYR A 352 -18.01 17.00 4.06
CA TYR A 352 -18.37 15.59 4.11
C TYR A 352 -17.64 14.84 5.24
N PHE A 353 -16.38 15.19 5.49
CA PHE A 353 -15.54 14.53 6.50
C PHE A 353 -15.84 15.02 7.92
N LEU A 354 -16.13 16.31 8.06
CA LEU A 354 -16.25 16.98 9.36
C LEU A 354 -17.71 17.14 9.83
N ASP A 355 -18.68 17.28 8.92
CA ASP A 355 -20.09 17.46 9.30
C ASP A 355 -20.85 16.13 9.37
N LYS A 356 -21.15 15.74 10.62
CA LYS A 356 -21.92 14.53 10.93
C LYS A 356 -23.32 14.53 10.30
N ARG A 357 -23.98 15.68 10.15
CA ARG A 357 -25.34 15.75 9.56
C ARG A 357 -25.32 15.48 8.07
N ILE A 358 -24.37 16.09 7.35
CA ILE A 358 -24.20 15.90 5.90
C ILE A 358 -23.85 14.45 5.61
N ARG A 359 -22.97 13.86 6.42
CA ARG A 359 -22.57 12.46 6.32
C ARG A 359 -23.72 11.49 6.61
N ASP A 360 -24.44 11.69 7.72
CA ASP A 360 -25.54 10.80 8.10
C ASP A 360 -26.69 10.88 7.09
N LYS A 361 -26.91 12.06 6.46
CA LYS A 361 -27.83 12.22 5.33
C LYS A 361 -27.37 11.43 4.11
N ALA A 362 -26.11 11.56 3.71
CA ALA A 362 -25.56 10.84 2.56
C ALA A 362 -25.54 9.31 2.76
N LEU A 363 -25.28 8.83 3.98
CA LEU A 363 -25.34 7.40 4.32
C LEU A 363 -26.78 6.86 4.23
N ARG A 364 -27.78 7.65 4.66
CA ARG A 364 -29.20 7.30 4.50
C ARG A 364 -29.62 7.27 3.04
N GLU A 365 -29.20 8.26 2.26
CA GLU A 365 -29.47 8.33 0.82
C GLU A 365 -28.82 7.16 0.07
N ALA A 366 -27.59 6.77 0.42
CA ALA A 366 -26.92 5.61 -0.16
C ALA A 366 -27.56 4.27 0.25
N ALA A 367 -28.04 4.14 1.48
CA ALA A 367 -28.74 2.94 1.95
C ALA A 367 -30.18 2.82 1.41
N ALA A 368 -30.78 3.93 0.97
CA ALA A 368 -32.10 3.96 0.37
C ALA A 368 -32.12 3.49 -1.11
N VAL A 369 -30.94 3.34 -1.73
CA VAL A 369 -30.81 2.71 -3.04
C VAL A 369 -30.80 1.19 -2.84
N ASP A 370 -31.92 0.52 -3.15
CA ASP A 370 -32.09 -0.93 -2.96
C ASP A 370 -31.05 -1.72 -3.79
N PRO A 371 -30.27 -2.64 -3.19
CA PRO A 371 -29.42 -3.56 -3.93
C PRO A 371 -30.17 -4.40 -4.97
N ARG A 372 -31.50 -4.51 -4.87
CA ARG A 372 -32.35 -5.29 -5.78
C ARG A 372 -32.65 -4.61 -7.12
N ASP A 373 -32.42 -3.30 -7.26
CA ASP A 373 -32.59 -2.62 -8.56
C ASP A 373 -31.41 -2.88 -9.53
N HIS A 374 -30.36 -3.56 -9.09
CA HIS A 374 -29.23 -3.95 -9.95
C HIS A 374 -29.34 -5.37 -10.54
N HIS A 375 -30.47 -6.06 -10.37
CA HIS A 375 -30.70 -7.38 -10.96
C HIS A 375 -31.46 -7.38 -12.30
N LEU A 376 -31.81 -6.22 -12.84
CA LEU A 376 -32.45 -6.10 -14.15
C LEU A 376 -31.89 -4.87 -14.88
N GLN A 377 -30.85 -5.07 -15.70
CA GLN A 377 -30.60 -4.46 -17.03
C GLN A 377 -29.14 -4.59 -17.46
#